data_AF-A0A520E9L0-F1
#
_entry.id   AF-A0A520E9L0-F1
#
_cell.length_a   1.000
_cell.length_b   1.000
_cell.length_c   1.000
_cell.angle_alpha   90.00
_cell.angle_beta   90.00
_cell.angle_gamma   90.00
#
_symmetry.space_group_name_H-M   'P 1'
#
loop_
_entity.id
_entity.type
_entity.pdbx_description
1 polymer ?
#
loop_
_entity_poly.entity_id
_entity_poly.type
_entity_poly.pdbx_seq_one_letter_code
_entity_poly.pdbx_strand_id
1 'polypeptide(L)' 'MTSMPRPLWIAACAHRLQEHWHTVDPIELEAVAGEIYVDPRLRDLAPALAAAEWLRPVEEGVRASR' A
#
# COMPACT_ATOMS: atom_id res chain seq x y z
N MET A 1 21.85 -3.80 -5.52
CA MET A 1 20.64 -3.71 -4.66
C MET A 1 19.63 -4.71 -5.20
N THR A 2 19.30 -5.75 -4.45
CA THR A 2 18.35 -6.78 -4.89
C THR A 2 16.96 -6.16 -4.91
N SER A 3 16.47 -5.79 -6.09
CA SER A 3 15.08 -5.35 -6.26
C SER A 3 14.19 -6.49 -5.80
N MET A 4 13.33 -6.22 -4.81
CA MET A 4 12.37 -7.21 -4.34
C MET A 4 11.47 -7.65 -5.51
N PRO A 5 11.19 -8.95 -5.69
CA PRO A 5 10.28 -9.42 -6.73
C PRO A 5 8.91 -8.77 -6.57
N ARG A 6 8.29 -8.35 -7.68
CA ARG A 6 6.97 -7.70 -7.68
C ARG A 6 5.91 -8.44 -6.85
N PRO A 7 5.75 -9.78 -6.94
CA PRO A 7 4.75 -10.49 -6.13
C PRO A 7 5.01 -10.38 -4.63
N LEU A 8 6.28 -10.41 -4.22
CA LEU A 8 6.67 -10.28 -2.82
C LEU A 8 6.45 -8.85 -2.31
N TRP A 9 6.75 -7.85 -3.15
CA TRP A 9 6.48 -6.45 -2.83
C TRP A 9 4.98 -6.20 -2.65
N ILE A 10 4.15 -6.72 -3.57
CA ILE A 10 2.69 -6.60 -3.52
C ILE A 10 2.13 -7.25 -2.26
N ALA A 11 2.50 -8.50 -1.96
CA ALA A 11 2.03 -9.20 -0.78
C ALA A 11 2.41 -8.46 0.52
N ALA A 12 3.64 -7.94 0.61
CA ALA A 12 4.10 -7.18 1.76
C ALA A 12 3.36 -5.83 1.91
N CYS A 13 3.06 -5.16 0.80
CA CYS A 13 2.30 -3.91 0.78
C CYS A 13 0.82 -4.17 1.16
N ALA A 14 0.19 -5.19 0.57
CA ALA A 14 -1.18 -5.59 0.86
C ALA A 14 -1.39 -5.95 2.33
N HIS A 15 -0.44 -6.68 2.93
CA HIS A 15 -0.48 -7.01 4.36
C HIS A 15 -0.50 -5.74 5.23
N ARG A 16 0.27 -4.71 4.85
CA ARG A 16 0.25 -3.41 5.55
C ARG A 16 -1.07 -2.69 5.38
N LEU A 17 -1.63 -2.66 4.18
CA LEU A 17 -2.96 -2.09 3.97
C LEU A 17 -4.03 -2.84 4.80
N GLN A 18 -3.88 -4.16 4.98
CA GLN A 18 -4.79 -4.98 5.77
C GLN A 18 -4.76 -4.63 7.27
N GLU A 19 -3.60 -4.23 7.82
CA GLU A 19 -3.51 -3.75 9.20
C GLU A 19 -4.37 -2.49 9.43
N HIS A 20 -4.50 -1.62 8.40
CA HIS A 20 -5.34 -0.43 8.46
C HIS A 20 -6.81 -0.72 8.09
N TRP A 21 -7.04 -1.63 7.13
CA TRP A 21 -8.36 -1.99 6.61
C TRP A 21 -8.66 -3.48 6.76
N HIS A 22 -8.77 -3.92 8.00
CA HIS A 22 -9.02 -5.33 8.36
C HIS A 22 -10.34 -5.90 7.82
N THR A 23 -11.29 -5.06 7.39
CA THR A 23 -12.58 -5.45 6.81
C THR A 23 -12.56 -5.63 5.30
N VAL A 24 -11.50 -5.18 4.62
CA VAL A 24 -11.36 -5.29 3.15
C VAL A 24 -10.73 -6.63 2.82
N ASP A 25 -11.16 -7.25 1.71
CA ASP A 25 -10.65 -8.55 1.29
C ASP A 25 -9.15 -8.46 0.93
N PRO A 26 -8.31 -9.40 1.39
CA PRO A 26 -6.88 -9.43 1.06
C PRO A 26 -6.59 -9.39 -0.45
N ILE A 27 -7.44 -10.00 -1.28
CA ILE A 27 -7.30 -10.01 -2.74
C ILE A 27 -7.51 -8.62 -3.33
N GLU A 28 -8.47 -7.85 -2.79
CA GLU A 28 -8.66 -6.46 -3.19
C GLU A 28 -7.47 -5.59 -2.76
N LEU A 29 -6.92 -5.84 -1.58
CA LEU A 29 -5.71 -5.15 -1.09
C LEU A 29 -4.47 -5.47 -1.92
N GLU A 30 -4.33 -6.71 -2.41
CA GLU A 30 -3.28 -7.09 -3.36
C GLU A 30 -3.44 -6.40 -4.70
N ALA A 31 -4.68 -6.24 -5.20
CA ALA A 31 -4.94 -5.49 -6.41
C ALA A 31 -4.51 -4.01 -6.25
N VAL A 32 -4.91 -3.37 -5.15
CA VAL A 32 -4.50 -2.00 -4.80
C VAL A 32 -2.97 -1.89 -4.67
N ALA A 33 -2.34 -2.81 -3.95
CA ALA A 33 -0.87 -2.87 -3.86
C ALA A 33 -0.20 -3.03 -5.23
N GLY A 34 -0.85 -3.76 -6.14
CA GLY A 34 -0.45 -3.87 -7.54
C GLY A 34 -0.48 -2.54 -8.29
N GLU A 35 -1.48 -1.69 -8.03
CA GLU A 35 -1.58 -0.32 -8.56
C GLU A 35 -0.53 0.61 -7.94
N ILE A 36 -0.32 0.53 -6.63
CA ILE A 36 0.74 1.30 -5.92
C ILE A 36 2.12 0.99 -6.52
N TYR A 37 2.39 -0.28 -6.85
CA TYR A 37 3.65 -0.69 -7.48
C TYR A 37 3.88 -0.08 -8.88
N VAL A 38 2.82 0.31 -9.60
CA VAL A 38 2.94 0.96 -10.92
C VAL A 38 3.50 2.38 -10.76
N ASP A 39 3.25 3.04 -9.63
CA ASP A 39 3.82 4.35 -9.33
C ASP A 39 5.33 4.22 -9.03
N PRO A 40 6.21 4.77 -9.88
CA PRO A 40 7.65 4.69 -9.67
C PRO A 40 8.09 5.33 -8.35
N ARG A 41 7.40 6.38 -7.90
CA ARG A 41 7.72 7.12 -6.67
C ARG A 41 7.52 6.25 -5.44
N LEU A 42 6.48 5.43 -5.44
CA LEU A 42 6.13 4.52 -4.34
C LEU A 42 6.90 3.21 -4.46
N ARG A 43 7.12 2.73 -5.68
CA ARG A 43 7.90 1.51 -5.95
C ARG A 43 9.35 1.60 -5.46
N ASP A 44 9.96 2.79 -5.51
CA ASP A 44 11.31 3.01 -5.01
C ASP A 44 11.38 2.97 -3.46
N LEU A 45 10.23 3.01 -2.77
CA LEU A 45 10.12 2.87 -1.32
C LEU A 45 9.97 1.40 -0.90
N ALA A 46 10.22 1.15 0.38
CA ALA A 46 9.85 -0.13 1.00
C ALA A 46 8.31 -0.29 0.99
N PRO A 47 7.77 -1.51 0.83
CA PRO A 47 6.32 -1.76 0.74
C PRO A 47 5.49 -1.10 1.86
N ALA A 48 6.01 -1.12 3.10
CA ALA A 48 5.35 -0.50 4.23
C ALA A 48 5.33 1.04 4.17
N LEU A 49 6.41 1.65 3.67
CA LEU A 49 6.48 3.10 3.47
C LEU A 49 5.59 3.53 2.30
N ALA A 50 5.58 2.76 1.20
CA ALA A 50 4.71 3.00 0.06
C ALA A 50 3.22 2.97 0.45
N ALA A 51 2.81 1.97 1.25
CA ALA A 51 1.46 1.88 1.78
C ALA A 51 1.11 3.10 2.66
N ALA A 52 2.00 3.49 3.58
CA ALA A 52 1.78 4.65 4.46
C ALA A 52 1.67 5.97 3.68
N GLU A 53 2.56 6.20 2.71
CA GLU A 53 2.53 7.41 1.86
C GLU A 53 1.25 7.48 1.02
N TRP A 54 0.76 6.34 0.54
CA TRP A 54 -0.49 6.26 -0.23
C TRP A 54 -1.73 6.42 0.66
N LEU A 55 -1.69 5.95 1.91
CA LEU A 55 -2.78 6.10 2.90
C LEU A 55 -2.89 7.51 3.47
N ARG A 56 -1.78 8.27 3.50
CA ARG A 56 -1.72 9.63 4.05
C ARG A 56 -2.89 10.56 3.61
N PRO A 57 -3.20 10.72 2.31
CA PRO A 57 -4.34 11.56 1.89
C PRO A 57 -5.70 11.05 2.39
N VAL A 58 -5.88 9.74 2.56
CA VAL A 58 -7.14 9.16 3.07
C VAL A 58 -7.30 9.47 4.56
N GLU A 59 -6.23 9.34 5.34
CA GLU A 59 -6.22 9.67 6.78
C GLU A 59 -6.40 11.17 7.02
N GLU A 60 -5.77 12.02 6.20
CA GLU A 60 -5.95 13.48 6.24
C GLU A 60 -7.40 13.88 5.87
N GLY A 61 -7.98 13.22 4.86
CA GLY A 61 -9.37 13.45 4.44
C GLY A 61 -10.41 13.04 5.50
N VAL A 62 -10.19 11.91 6.18
CA VAL A 62 -11.00 11.47 7.33
C VAL A 62 -10.97 12.50 8.45
N ARG A 63 -9.81 13.10 8.73
CA ARG A 63 -9.65 14.06 9.83
C ARG A 63 -10.25 15.44 9.51
N ALA A 64 -10.30 15.82 8.23
CA ALA A 64 -10.90 17.09 7.77
C ALA A 64 -12.44 17.05 7.71
N SER A 65 -13.05 15.86 7.71
CA SER A 65 -14.50 15.67 7.65
C SER A 65 -15.19 15.62 9.02
N ARG A 66 -14.49 16.01 10.09
CA ARG A 66 -14.95 15.93 11.49
C ARG A 66 -14.97 17.31 12.14
#